data_AF-A0A8H5AJ27-F1
#
_entry.id   AF-A0A8H5AJ27-F1
#
_cell.length_a   1.000
_cell.length_b   1.000
_cell.length_c   1.000
_cell.angle_alpha   90.00
_cell.angle_beta   90.00
_cell.angle_gamma   90.00
#
_symmetry.space_group_name_H-M   'P 1'
#
loop_
_entity.id
_entity.type
_entity.pdbx_description
1 polymer ?
#
loop_
_entity_poly.entity_id
_entity_poly.type
_entity_poly.pdbx_seq_one_letter_code
_entity_poly.pdbx_strand_id
1 'polypeptide(L)'
;MSNNNWQEEAMRRLRQMQQARGGVGGGGPQMPRAAGGALFGGLLLAGGALFLSNSLFNVDGGHRAIKYQRLTGVSKEIYNEGTHINIPWFETPIVYDVRAKPRNVASLTGTKDLQMVNITCRVLSRPQIDALPQIYRTLGTDYDERVLPSIVNEVLKSVVAQFNASQRDDAG
;
A
#
# COMPACT_ATOMS: atom_id res chain seq x y z
N MET A 1 -72.36 27.46 -44.54
CA MET A 1 -71.32 26.52 -45.03
C MET A 1 -69.95 27.06 -44.63
N SER A 2 -69.26 26.43 -43.68
CA SER A 2 -67.79 26.42 -43.61
C SER A 2 -67.39 25.28 -42.69
N ASN A 3 -66.70 24.31 -43.28
CA ASN A 3 -66.52 22.94 -42.82
C ASN A 3 -65.44 22.81 -41.73
N ASN A 4 -65.57 21.72 -40.99
CA ASN A 4 -64.73 21.25 -39.88
C ASN A 4 -63.30 20.80 -40.28
N ASN A 5 -62.62 21.52 -41.18
CA ASN A 5 -61.34 21.07 -41.76
C ASN A 5 -60.16 21.14 -40.78
N TRP A 6 -60.19 22.05 -39.80
CA TRP A 6 -59.06 22.27 -38.89
C TRP A 6 -58.97 21.24 -37.76
N GLN A 7 -60.10 20.63 -37.37
CA GLN A 7 -60.13 19.58 -36.33
C GLN A 7 -59.59 18.25 -36.87
N GLU A 8 -59.87 17.93 -38.13
CA GLU A 8 -59.34 16.73 -38.79
C GLU A 8 -57.82 16.84 -39.06
N GLU A 9 -57.31 18.02 -39.41
CA GLU A 9 -55.86 18.24 -39.55
C GLU A 9 -55.13 18.17 -38.22
N ALA A 10 -55.73 18.72 -37.15
CA ALA A 10 -55.17 18.61 -35.79
C ALA A 10 -55.12 17.14 -35.34
N MET A 11 -56.18 16.36 -35.60
CA MET A 11 -56.22 14.93 -35.28
C MET A 11 -55.28 14.08 -36.15
N ARG A 12 -55.08 14.43 -37.44
CA ARG A 12 -54.11 13.76 -38.31
C ARG A 12 -52.67 14.09 -37.89
N ARG A 13 -52.37 15.33 -37.55
CA ARG A 13 -51.06 15.74 -36.99
C ARG A 13 -50.80 15.13 -35.62
N LEU A 14 -51.82 15.01 -34.77
CA LEU A 14 -51.70 14.34 -33.48
C LEU A 14 -51.52 12.83 -33.63
N ARG A 15 -52.20 12.16 -34.58
CA ARG A 15 -51.95 10.74 -34.88
C ARG A 15 -50.59 10.51 -35.54
N GLN A 16 -50.12 11.43 -36.40
CA GLN A 16 -48.75 11.42 -36.93
C GLN A 16 -47.72 11.65 -35.82
N MET A 17 -47.99 12.57 -34.89
CA MET A 17 -47.14 12.77 -33.71
C MET A 17 -47.24 11.61 -32.73
N GLN A 18 -48.36 10.90 -32.62
CA GLN A 18 -48.52 9.73 -31.74
C GLN A 18 -47.83 8.49 -32.34
N GLN A 19 -47.79 8.36 -33.68
CA GLN A 19 -46.95 7.39 -34.37
C GLN A 19 -45.45 7.77 -34.32
N ALA A 20 -45.11 9.06 -34.34
CA ALA A 20 -43.74 9.54 -34.09
C ALA A 20 -43.36 9.52 -32.58
N ARG A 21 -44.33 9.36 -31.67
CA ARG A 21 -44.18 9.26 -30.21
C ARG A 21 -44.43 7.84 -29.69
N GLY A 22 -44.36 6.84 -30.58
CA GLY A 22 -43.99 5.47 -30.20
C GLY A 22 -42.47 5.28 -30.06
N GLY A 23 -41.67 6.30 -30.40
CA GLY A 23 -40.21 6.24 -30.44
C GLY A 23 -39.55 7.39 -29.68
N VAL A 24 -39.96 7.66 -28.44
CA VAL A 24 -39.15 8.49 -27.52
C VAL A 24 -38.26 7.57 -26.70
N GLY A 25 -37.22 7.05 -27.36
CA GLY A 25 -36.10 6.38 -26.73
C GLY A 25 -34.87 6.88 -27.46
N GLY A 26 -34.12 7.78 -26.82
CA GLY A 26 -32.96 8.46 -27.40
C GLY A 26 -32.06 7.51 -28.19
N GLY A 27 -32.00 7.73 -29.49
CA GLY A 27 -31.03 7.10 -30.39
C GLY A 27 -29.64 7.63 -30.12
N GLY A 28 -29.02 7.20 -29.01
CA GLY A 28 -27.59 6.95 -29.05
C GLY A 28 -27.33 5.89 -30.13
N PRO A 29 -26.18 5.92 -30.81
CA PRO A 29 -25.89 5.00 -31.93
C PRO A 29 -26.26 3.57 -31.52
N GLN A 30 -27.20 2.98 -32.26
CA GLN A 30 -27.65 1.60 -32.07
C GLN A 30 -26.45 0.69 -32.35
N MET A 31 -25.72 0.35 -31.29
CA MET A 31 -24.74 -0.72 -31.36
C MET A 31 -25.51 -2.01 -31.71
N PRO A 32 -25.06 -2.79 -32.71
CA PRO A 32 -25.63 -4.09 -33.02
C PRO A 32 -25.82 -4.87 -31.71
N ARG A 33 -26.93 -5.58 -31.50
CA ARG A 33 -27.14 -6.39 -30.28
C ARG A 33 -25.98 -7.36 -30.01
N ALA A 34 -25.29 -7.81 -31.08
CA ALA A 34 -24.04 -8.56 -31.00
C ALA A 34 -22.84 -7.72 -30.52
N ALA A 35 -22.74 -6.45 -30.93
CA ALA A 35 -21.71 -5.52 -30.49
C ALA A 35 -21.87 -5.15 -29.00
N GLY A 36 -23.11 -4.99 -28.51
CA GLY A 36 -23.36 -4.74 -27.08
C GLY A 36 -22.88 -5.88 -26.19
N GLY A 37 -23.17 -7.14 -26.57
CA GLY A 37 -22.69 -8.33 -25.86
C GLY A 37 -21.17 -8.51 -25.97
N ALA A 38 -20.59 -8.24 -27.15
CA ALA A 38 -19.14 -8.34 -27.36
C ALA A 38 -18.36 -7.28 -26.57
N LEU A 39 -18.87 -6.05 -26.48
CA LEU A 39 -18.25 -4.98 -25.67
C LEU A 39 -18.34 -5.29 -24.18
N PHE A 40 -19.48 -5.79 -23.70
CA PHE A 40 -19.65 -6.14 -22.29
C PHE A 40 -18.79 -7.35 -21.90
N GLY A 41 -18.74 -8.37 -22.76
CA GLY A 41 -17.85 -9.53 -22.59
C GLY A 41 -16.37 -9.15 -22.65
N GLY A 42 -16.00 -8.25 -23.57
CA GLY A 42 -14.65 -7.69 -23.67
C GLY A 42 -14.25 -6.90 -22.42
N LEU A 43 -15.16 -6.09 -21.87
CA LEU A 43 -14.91 -5.31 -20.65
C LEU A 43 -14.75 -6.21 -19.42
N LEU A 44 -15.57 -7.26 -19.29
CA LEU A 44 -15.46 -8.25 -18.22
C LEU A 44 -14.17 -9.05 -18.30
N LEU A 45 -13.77 -9.49 -19.51
CA LEU A 45 -12.52 -10.21 -19.72
C LEU A 45 -11.30 -9.32 -19.45
N ALA A 46 -11.31 -8.09 -19.95
CA ALA A 46 -10.24 -7.13 -19.70
C ALA A 46 -10.17 -6.76 -18.21
N GLY A 47 -11.30 -6.48 -17.56
CA GLY A 47 -11.39 -6.19 -16.14
C GLY A 47 -10.93 -7.37 -15.26
N GLY A 48 -11.35 -8.59 -15.60
CA GLY A 48 -10.95 -9.81 -14.92
C GLY A 48 -9.45 -10.12 -15.08
N ALA A 49 -8.89 -9.93 -16.27
CA ALA A 49 -7.47 -10.12 -16.52
C ALA A 49 -6.61 -9.10 -15.75
N LEU A 50 -7.03 -7.83 -15.71
CA LEU A 50 -6.36 -6.80 -14.91
C LEU A 50 -6.43 -7.09 -13.41
N PHE A 51 -7.57 -7.59 -12.94
CA PHE A 51 -7.75 -7.98 -11.55
C PHE A 51 -6.83 -9.15 -11.17
N LEU A 52 -6.78 -10.21 -11.98
CA LEU A 52 -5.93 -11.37 -11.74
C LEU A 52 -4.43 -11.00 -11.77
N SER A 53 -4.03 -10.19 -12.74
CA SER A 53 -2.64 -9.74 -12.88
C SER A 53 -2.14 -8.96 -11.65
N ASN A 54 -2.97 -8.07 -11.09
CA ASN A 54 -2.62 -7.27 -9.91
C ASN A 54 -2.87 -8.00 -8.58
N SER A 55 -3.40 -9.23 -8.61
CA SER A 55 -3.75 -9.99 -7.40
C SER A 55 -2.67 -10.92 -6.89
N LEU A 56 -1.53 -11.00 -7.59
CA LEU A 56 -0.40 -11.83 -7.19
C LEU A 56 0.75 -10.94 -6.75
N PHE A 57 1.30 -11.24 -5.58
CA PHE A 57 2.55 -10.66 -5.12
C PHE A 57 3.52 -11.76 -4.72
N ASN A 58 4.80 -11.55 -5.00
CA ASN A 58 5.86 -12.48 -4.63
C ASN A 58 6.65 -11.94 -3.45
N VAL A 59 7.03 -12.83 -2.53
CA VAL A 59 7.90 -12.53 -1.39
C VAL A 59 9.21 -13.28 -1.59
N ASP A 60 10.29 -12.53 -1.74
CA ASP A 60 11.63 -13.10 -1.94
C ASP A 60 12.16 -13.78 -0.67
N GLY A 61 13.09 -14.73 -0.85
CA GLY A 61 13.76 -15.41 0.25
C GLY A 61 14.46 -14.45 1.20
N GLY A 62 14.24 -14.61 2.50
CA GLY A 62 14.76 -13.70 3.52
C GLY A 62 13.98 -12.39 3.68
N HIS A 63 12.82 -12.27 3.04
CA HIS A 63 11.80 -11.28 3.36
C HIS A 63 10.57 -11.93 4.01
N ARG A 64 9.78 -11.13 4.70
CA ARG A 64 8.48 -11.51 5.26
C ARG A 64 7.48 -10.43 4.94
N ALA A 65 6.28 -10.81 4.54
CA ALA A 65 5.24 -9.84 4.22
C ALA A 65 4.14 -9.82 5.27
N ILE A 66 3.60 -8.64 5.51
CA ILE A 66 2.34 -8.43 6.24
C ILE A 66 1.35 -7.80 5.29
N LYS A 67 0.06 -8.08 5.47
CA LYS A 67 -1.00 -7.43 4.68
C LYS A 67 -1.65 -6.31 5.47
N TYR A 68 -1.72 -5.13 4.88
CA TYR A 68 -2.58 -4.05 5.36
C TYR A 68 -3.93 -4.11 4.65
N GLN A 69 -5.01 -4.27 5.42
CA GLN A 69 -6.38 -4.20 4.92
C GLN A 69 -6.95 -2.81 5.17
N ARG A 70 -7.65 -2.24 4.19
CA ARG A 70 -8.20 -0.88 4.28
C ARG A 70 -9.25 -0.71 5.38
N LEU A 71 -10.03 -1.76 5.69
CA LEU A 71 -11.09 -1.74 6.72
C LEU A 71 -10.61 -2.15 8.11
N THR A 72 -9.92 -3.29 8.22
CA THR A 72 -9.51 -3.90 9.50
C THR A 72 -8.14 -3.41 9.99
N GLY A 73 -7.36 -2.78 9.11
CA GLY A 73 -5.98 -2.38 9.36
C GLY A 73 -4.98 -3.52 9.12
N VAL A 74 -3.91 -3.55 9.90
CA VAL A 74 -2.77 -4.46 9.69
C VAL A 74 -3.13 -5.88 10.13
N SER A 75 -3.04 -6.86 9.23
CA SER A 75 -3.22 -8.27 9.55
C SER A 75 -2.14 -8.77 10.51
N LYS A 76 -2.51 -9.67 11.42
CA LYS A 76 -1.56 -10.35 12.31
C LYS A 76 -0.85 -11.52 11.63
N GLU A 77 -1.36 -11.98 10.49
CA GLU A 77 -0.80 -13.07 9.74
C GLU A 77 0.47 -12.61 9.02
N ILE A 78 1.53 -13.40 9.14
CA ILE A 78 2.83 -13.15 8.53
C ILE A 78 3.00 -14.14 7.38
N TYR A 79 3.24 -13.61 6.19
CA TYR A 79 3.44 -14.39 4.98
C TYR A 79 4.93 -14.65 4.79
N ASN A 80 5.27 -15.93 4.65
CA ASN A 80 6.62 -16.39 4.33
C ASN A 80 6.96 -16.12 2.85
N GLU A 81 8.19 -16.45 2.47
CA GLU A 81 8.61 -16.44 1.06
C GLU A 81 7.68 -17.28 0.16
N GLY A 82 7.50 -16.81 -1.08
CA GLY A 82 6.61 -17.42 -2.06
C GLY A 82 5.58 -16.46 -2.64
N THR A 83 4.78 -16.98 -3.57
CA THR A 83 3.72 -16.23 -4.25
C THR A 83 2.42 -16.30 -3.44
N HIS A 84 1.88 -15.14 -3.10
CA HIS A 84 0.66 -14.99 -2.33
C HIS A 84 -0.35 -14.17 -3.11
N ILE A 85 -1.62 -14.41 -2.83
CA ILE A 85 -2.73 -13.66 -3.44
C ILE A 85 -3.04 -12.46 -2.56
N ASN A 86 -3.11 -11.27 -3.14
CA ASN A 86 -3.65 -10.06 -2.52
C ASN A 86 -4.87 -9.58 -3.31
N ILE A 87 -5.87 -9.05 -2.61
CA ILE A 87 -7.00 -8.40 -3.29
C ILE A 87 -6.58 -6.98 -3.65
N PRO A 88 -6.42 -6.62 -4.94
CA PRO A 88 -6.03 -5.28 -5.33
C PRO A 88 -7.04 -4.27 -4.77
N TRP A 89 -6.57 -3.08 -4.41
CA TRP A 89 -7.35 -2.00 -3.77
C TRP A 89 -7.75 -2.21 -2.29
N PHE A 90 -8.04 -3.45 -1.87
CA PHE A 90 -8.46 -3.72 -0.49
C PHE A 90 -7.29 -4.09 0.43
N GLU A 91 -6.33 -4.84 -0.11
CA GLU A 91 -5.13 -5.31 0.59
C GLU A 91 -3.87 -4.69 -0.02
N THR A 92 -2.96 -4.23 0.83
CA THR A 92 -1.64 -3.77 0.44
C THR A 92 -0.60 -4.65 1.11
N PRO A 93 0.19 -5.44 0.35
CA PRO A 93 1.28 -6.21 0.91
C PRO A 93 2.44 -5.28 1.28
N ILE A 94 2.98 -5.45 2.47
CA ILE A 94 4.14 -4.70 2.98
C ILE A 94 5.24 -5.71 3.25
N VAL A 95 6.30 -5.62 2.46
CA VAL A 95 7.41 -6.57 2.51
C VAL A 95 8.51 -6.02 3.40
N TYR A 96 8.90 -6.80 4.39
CA TYR A 96 9.98 -6.52 5.33
C TYR A 96 11.19 -7.40 5.03
N ASP A 97 12.37 -6.80 5.07
CA ASP A 97 13.63 -7.53 5.08
C ASP A 97 13.92 -8.01 6.50
N VAL A 98 14.04 -9.32 6.69
CA VAL A 98 14.30 -9.93 8.00
C VAL A 98 15.78 -10.25 8.22
N ARG A 99 16.66 -9.82 7.32
CA ARG A 99 18.10 -9.97 7.43
C ARG A 99 18.69 -8.91 8.34
N ALA A 100 19.81 -9.25 8.98
CA ALA A 100 20.55 -8.30 9.80
C ALA A 100 21.21 -7.23 8.93
N LYS A 101 20.85 -5.97 9.17
CA LYS A 101 21.44 -4.82 8.48
C LYS A 101 22.41 -4.12 9.42
N PRO A 102 23.63 -3.82 8.97
CA PRO A 102 24.55 -3.00 9.74
C PRO A 102 24.15 -1.54 9.69
N ARG A 103 24.18 -0.87 10.85
CA ARG A 103 24.03 0.58 10.97
C ARG A 103 25.15 1.13 11.83
N ASN A 104 25.80 2.18 11.35
CA ASN A 104 26.81 2.91 12.11
C ASN A 104 26.14 4.13 12.74
N VAL A 105 26.28 4.29 14.05
CA VAL A 105 25.80 5.45 14.81
C VAL A 105 27.00 6.09 15.48
N ALA A 106 27.29 7.34 15.12
CA ALA A 106 28.31 8.14 15.76
C ALA A 106 27.68 8.98 16.88
N SER A 107 28.35 9.03 18.03
CA SER A 107 27.88 9.74 19.22
C SER A 107 29.04 10.40 19.94
N LEU A 108 28.86 11.66 20.32
CA LEU A 108 29.77 12.38 21.22
C LEU A 108 29.32 12.12 22.66
N THR A 109 30.14 11.43 23.45
CA THR A 109 29.80 11.04 24.83
C THR A 109 30.92 11.42 25.79
N GLY A 110 30.54 11.75 27.03
CA GLY A 110 31.49 11.97 28.12
C GLY A 110 31.95 10.66 28.75
N THR A 111 33.23 10.56 29.09
CA THR A 111 33.82 9.47 29.88
C THR A 111 33.73 9.77 31.37
N LYS A 112 34.15 8.81 32.21
CA LYS A 112 34.19 8.96 33.67
C LYS A 112 35.03 10.15 34.14
N ASP A 113 36.08 10.49 33.41
CA ASP A 113 36.96 11.62 33.68
C ASP A 113 36.43 12.95 33.11
N LEU A 114 35.15 12.98 32.70
CA LEU A 114 34.49 14.12 32.06
C LEU A 114 35.13 14.56 30.73
N GLN A 115 35.90 13.68 30.09
CA GLN A 115 36.45 13.93 28.77
C GLN A 115 35.43 13.56 27.69
N MET A 116 35.25 14.44 26.70
CA MET A 116 34.35 14.20 25.58
C MET A 116 35.06 13.38 24.49
N VAL A 117 34.51 12.24 24.13
CA VAL A 117 35.05 11.33 23.11
C VAL A 117 34.00 11.09 22.03
N ASN A 118 34.42 11.17 20.76
CA ASN A 118 33.59 10.80 19.63
C ASN A 118 33.72 9.30 19.36
N ILE A 119 32.64 8.54 19.53
CA ILE A 119 32.63 7.09 19.38
C ILE A 119 31.66 6.72 18.27
N THR A 120 32.10 5.87 17.35
CA THR A 120 31.23 5.27 16.34
C THR A 120 30.96 3.82 16.70
N CYS A 121 29.68 3.48 16.90
CA CYS A 121 29.24 2.12 17.16
C CYS A 121 28.57 1.55 15.92
N ARG A 122 28.97 0.35 15.50
CA ARG A 122 28.32 -0.42 14.44
C ARG A 122 27.42 -1.47 15.06
N VAL A 123 26.12 -1.33 14.85
CA VAL A 123 25.10 -2.25 15.37
C VAL A 123 24.51 -3.03 14.20
N LEU A 124 24.42 -4.36 14.36
CA LEU A 124 23.68 -5.23 13.46
C LEU A 124 22.31 -5.49 14.08
N SER A 125 21.25 -5.09 13.40
CA SER A 125 19.87 -5.28 13.87
C SER A 125 19.02 -5.96 12.80
N ARG A 126 18.05 -6.78 13.24
CA ARG A 126 17.01 -7.38 12.40
C ARG A 126 15.67 -7.33 13.13
N PRO A 127 14.54 -7.21 12.43
CA PRO A 127 13.24 -7.22 13.06
C PRO A 127 12.87 -8.65 13.48
N GLN A 128 12.11 -8.78 14.56
CA GLN A 128 11.54 -10.07 14.95
C GLN A 128 10.32 -10.38 14.08
N ILE A 129 10.30 -11.58 13.48
CA ILE A 129 9.29 -12.02 12.52
C ILE A 129 7.88 -11.96 13.14
N ASP A 130 7.70 -12.55 14.32
CA ASP A 130 6.39 -12.63 15.00
C ASP A 130 5.83 -11.26 15.40
N ALA A 131 6.71 -10.26 15.54
CA ALA A 131 6.37 -8.91 15.97
C ALA A 131 6.19 -7.94 14.79
N LEU A 132 6.37 -8.36 13.53
CA LEU A 132 6.25 -7.49 12.36
C LEU A 132 4.94 -6.69 12.31
N PRO A 133 3.75 -7.28 12.60
CA PRO A 133 2.50 -6.51 12.62
C PRO A 133 2.49 -5.40 13.68
N GLN A 134 3.11 -5.65 14.84
CA GLN A 134 3.22 -4.66 15.92
C GLN A 134 4.23 -3.57 15.56
N ILE A 135 5.40 -3.94 15.06
CA ILE A 135 6.45 -3.02 14.61
C ILE A 135 5.91 -2.07 13.55
N TYR A 136 5.18 -2.56 12.55
CA TYR A 136 4.59 -1.70 11.53
C TYR A 136 3.56 -0.71 12.11
N ARG A 137 2.76 -1.14 13.08
CA ARG A 137 1.76 -0.26 13.72
C ARG A 137 2.39 0.84 14.57
N THR A 138 3.46 0.54 15.30
CA THR A 138 4.06 1.48 16.26
C THR A 138 5.15 2.33 15.62
N LEU A 139 6.01 1.73 14.81
CA LEU A 139 7.22 2.35 14.27
C LEU A 139 7.15 2.56 12.76
N GLY A 140 6.32 1.80 12.04
CA GLY A 140 6.22 1.84 10.57
C GLY A 140 7.26 0.95 9.88
N THR A 141 7.55 1.25 8.61
CA THR A 141 8.60 0.56 7.84
C THR A 141 10.00 0.94 8.30
N ASP A 142 10.19 2.20 8.73
CA ASP A 142 11.49 2.80 9.06
C ASP A 142 11.78 2.67 10.57
N TYR A 143 11.54 1.49 11.12
CA TYR A 143 11.67 1.24 12.56
C TYR A 143 13.11 1.41 13.04
N ASP A 144 14.08 1.05 12.20
CA ASP A 144 15.50 1.12 12.50
C ASP A 144 15.99 2.57 12.62
N GLU A 145 15.50 3.47 11.78
CA GLU A 145 15.90 4.88 11.79
C GLU A 145 15.28 5.66 12.94
N ARG A 146 14.06 5.28 13.34
CA ARG A 146 13.29 6.00 14.35
C ARG A 146 13.76 5.76 15.78
N VAL A 147 14.13 4.52 16.12
CA VAL A 147 14.44 4.16 17.53
C VAL A 147 15.88 3.76 17.79
N LEU A 148 16.56 3.14 16.82
CA LEU A 148 17.92 2.62 17.08
C LEU A 148 18.92 3.72 17.45
N PRO A 149 18.94 4.91 16.79
CA PRO A 149 19.91 5.94 17.15
C PRO A 149 19.78 6.39 18.61
N SER A 150 18.54 6.56 19.09
CA SER A 150 18.26 7.00 20.46
C SER A 150 18.68 5.95 21.49
N ILE A 151 18.30 4.70 21.29
CA ILE A 151 18.64 3.59 22.22
C ILE A 151 20.16 3.39 22.25
N VAL A 152 20.81 3.37 21.09
CA VAL A 152 22.27 3.20 21.01
C VAL A 152 22.98 4.35 21.70
N ASN A 153 22.55 5.60 21.48
CA ASN A 153 23.14 6.76 22.17
C ASN A 153 22.95 6.70 23.69
N GLU A 154 21.80 6.27 24.17
CA GLU A 154 21.52 6.12 25.60
C GLU A 154 22.43 5.06 26.24
N VAL A 155 22.49 3.88 25.64
CA VAL A 155 23.35 2.79 26.11
C VAL A 155 24.82 3.19 26.03
N LEU A 156 25.27 3.80 24.93
CA LEU A 156 26.65 4.26 24.77
C LEU A 156 27.05 5.25 25.86
N LYS A 157 26.20 6.25 26.17
CA LYS A 157 26.46 7.18 27.27
C LYS A 157 26.60 6.45 28.60
N SER A 158 25.70 5.51 28.91
CA SER A 158 25.73 4.77 30.17
C SER A 158 26.96 3.88 30.33
N VAL A 159 27.43 3.28 29.23
CA VAL A 159 28.59 2.39 29.22
C VAL A 159 29.88 3.21 29.28
N VAL A 160 29.98 4.25 28.47
CA VAL A 160 31.22 5.06 28.36
C VAL A 160 31.46 5.89 29.62
N ALA A 161 30.42 6.32 30.32
CA ALA A 161 30.55 6.99 31.61
C ALA A 161 31.16 6.11 32.71
N GLN A 162 31.23 4.79 32.53
CA GLN A 162 31.85 3.87 33.49
C GLN A 162 33.36 3.71 33.29
N PHE A 163 33.89 4.08 32.11
CA PHE A 163 35.30 3.90 31.74
C PHE A 163 36.06 5.23 31.73
N ASN A 164 37.34 5.17 32.13
CA ASN A 164 38.28 6.29 32.04
C ASN A 164 38.83 6.39 30.61
N ALA A 165 39.12 7.60 30.14
CA ALA A 165 39.60 7.80 28.76
C ALA A 165 41.00 7.21 28.54
N SER A 166 41.86 7.26 29.55
CA SER A 166 43.24 6.75 29.50
C SER A 166 43.34 5.23 29.43
N GLN A 167 42.30 4.51 29.85
CA GLN A 167 42.36 3.04 30.00
C GLN A 167 42.43 2.30 28.66
N ARG A 168 42.18 2.98 27.55
CA ARG A 168 42.23 2.42 26.19
C ARG A 168 43.60 2.58 25.52
N ASP A 169 44.41 3.52 25.97
CA ASP A 169 45.74 3.78 25.38
C ASP A 169 46.81 2.82 25.92
N ASP A 170 46.55 2.17 27.06
CA ASP A 170 47.51 1.29 27.76
C ASP A 170 47.39 -0.21 27.37
N ALA A 171 46.45 -0.58 26.48
CA ALA A 171 46.15 -1.98 26.13
C ALA A 171 46.58 -2.38 24.70
N GLY A 172 47.43 -1.57 24.05
CA GLY A 172 47.95 -1.79 22.70
C GLY A 172 49.43 -2.16 22.67
#